data_AF-A0AAV0UVT2-F1
#
_entry.id   AF-A0AAV0UVT2-F1
#
_cell.length_a   1.000
_cell.length_b   1.000
_cell.length_c   1.000
_cell.angle_alpha   90.00
_cell.angle_beta   90.00
_cell.angle_gamma   90.00
#
_symmetry.space_group_name_H-M   'P 1'
#
loop_
_entity.id
_entity.type
_entity.pdbx_description
1 polymer ?
#
loop_
_entity_poly.entity_id
_entity_poly.type
_entity_poly.pdbx_seq_one_letter_code
_entity_poly.pdbx_strand_id
1 'polypeptide(L)'
;MKNVELAAQVRSFVKLANLTQTSQLHAWNLKSLQRALQWAHAAEDAVSDGEFLQSGIDMQIRDWFPVATLPTLPLDVTLTADALRHARVHLLQSILHSPFLASHPARSEVLCAVLNELQTSREDAATTLSMEELEKHAPHSALLTEKVVGASRMKVLLAIARRMSESCKCVRVQVLTGWIEVLPLKSYAFSPRTLQLKSMATTLQRNVGDARAANKPGTYQTFLKDLRECFEAPESQEVREVVLLMLVMCEWPREEPSQLRGMKEDLVTIVRGWIACKPIRFWTFRPWLAAMVASQSEDLARAYVCKLFEAGLLPPWEGEFAERVATLVLQPKNVEHVLEPFLINLDLRLQHTYFNVKLDP
;
A
#
# COMPACT_ATOMS: atom_id res chain seq x y z
N MET A 1 -4.69 -41.00 -10.43
CA MET A 1 -4.01 -41.00 -9.12
C MET A 1 -2.89 -39.96 -9.04
N LYS A 2 -1.95 -39.88 -10.00
CA LYS A 2 -0.87 -38.88 -10.01
C LYS A 2 -1.31 -37.41 -9.82
N ASN A 3 -2.39 -36.96 -10.49
CA ASN A 3 -2.88 -35.58 -10.34
C ASN A 3 -3.43 -35.24 -8.94
N VAL A 4 -3.97 -36.22 -8.21
CA VAL A 4 -4.50 -36.00 -6.84
C VAL A 4 -3.35 -35.85 -5.85
N GLU A 5 -2.27 -36.60 -6.05
CA GLU A 5 -1.06 -36.55 -5.24
C GLU A 5 -0.28 -35.24 -5.48
N LEU A 6 -0.12 -34.84 -6.75
CA LEU A 6 0.44 -33.54 -7.14
C LEU A 6 -0.34 -32.38 -6.50
N ALA A 7 -1.67 -32.39 -6.59
CA ALA A 7 -2.49 -31.38 -5.95
C ALA A 7 -2.32 -31.37 -4.41
N ALA A 8 -2.14 -32.53 -3.76
CA ALA A 8 -1.89 -32.57 -2.32
C ALA A 8 -0.52 -31.98 -1.94
N GLN A 9 0.52 -32.24 -2.73
CA GLN A 9 1.87 -31.72 -2.53
C GLN A 9 1.93 -30.21 -2.72
N VAL A 10 1.39 -29.68 -3.83
CA VAL A 10 1.32 -28.23 -4.10
C VAL A 10 0.49 -27.52 -3.03
N ARG A 11 -0.66 -28.09 -2.62
CA ARG A 11 -1.49 -27.53 -1.55
C ARG A 11 -0.74 -27.44 -0.22
N SER A 12 0.00 -28.49 0.11
CA SER A 12 0.76 -28.56 1.35
C SER A 12 1.91 -27.56 1.35
N PHE A 13 2.64 -27.45 0.24
CA PHE A 13 3.66 -26.43 0.04
C PHE A 13 3.11 -25.00 0.18
N VAL A 14 2.08 -24.65 -0.58
CA VAL A 14 1.45 -23.30 -0.53
C VAL A 14 0.97 -22.97 0.88
N LYS A 15 0.36 -23.94 1.57
CA LYS A 15 -0.06 -23.77 2.96
C LYS A 15 1.14 -23.49 3.86
N LEU A 16 2.20 -24.28 3.75
CA LEU A 16 3.41 -24.11 4.57
C LEU A 16 4.09 -22.76 4.32
N ALA A 17 4.23 -22.35 3.06
CA ALA A 17 4.78 -21.04 2.70
C ALA A 17 3.97 -19.90 3.33
N ASN A 18 2.64 -19.97 3.28
CA ASN A 18 1.77 -18.95 3.88
C ASN A 18 1.77 -18.98 5.42
N LEU A 19 1.90 -20.15 6.05
CA LEU A 19 2.00 -20.26 7.50
C LEU A 19 3.22 -19.54 8.07
N THR A 20 4.30 -19.40 7.29
CA THR A 20 5.48 -18.62 7.70
C THR A 20 5.13 -17.15 7.97
N GLN A 21 4.07 -16.61 7.35
CA GLN A 21 3.61 -15.23 7.53
C GLN A 21 2.63 -15.08 8.70
N THR A 22 2.55 -16.05 9.59
CA THR A 22 1.64 -16.05 10.75
C THR A 22 2.40 -16.37 12.04
N SER A 23 1.76 -16.15 13.20
CA SER A 23 2.31 -16.50 14.51
C SER A 23 2.61 -18.00 14.66
N GLN A 24 2.05 -18.85 13.80
CA GLN A 24 2.36 -20.28 13.79
C GLN A 24 3.83 -20.57 13.49
N LEU A 25 4.56 -19.64 12.86
CA LEU A 25 6.00 -19.78 12.68
C LEU A 25 6.71 -19.95 14.03
N HIS A 26 6.24 -19.36 15.14
CA HIS A 26 6.85 -19.50 16.47
C HIS A 26 6.90 -20.94 17.01
N ALA A 27 6.04 -21.81 16.50
CA ALA A 27 6.03 -23.23 16.84
C ALA A 27 6.99 -24.06 15.98
N TRP A 28 7.65 -23.46 14.99
CA TRP A 28 8.54 -24.17 14.09
C TRP A 28 9.92 -24.35 14.73
N ASN A 29 10.42 -25.57 14.68
CA ASN A 29 11.81 -25.87 15.01
C ASN A 29 12.54 -26.35 13.76
N LEU A 30 13.83 -26.68 13.88
CA LEU A 30 14.65 -27.17 12.78
C LEU A 30 14.03 -28.40 12.08
N LYS A 31 13.36 -29.30 12.81
CA LYS A 31 12.68 -30.46 12.22
C LYS A 31 11.45 -30.05 11.41
N SER A 32 10.69 -29.06 11.87
CA SER A 32 9.57 -28.48 11.12
C SER A 32 10.06 -27.82 9.83
N LEU A 33 11.18 -27.09 9.87
CA LEU A 33 11.82 -26.49 8.71
C LEU A 33 12.25 -27.56 7.69
N GLN A 34 12.95 -28.60 8.14
CA GLN A 34 13.39 -29.72 7.29
C GLN A 34 12.21 -30.40 6.60
N ARG A 35 11.12 -30.66 7.34
CA ARG A 35 9.89 -31.23 6.77
C ARG A 35 9.25 -30.29 5.76
N ALA A 36 9.24 -28.98 6.03
CA ALA A 36 8.70 -28.02 5.08
C ALA A 36 9.54 -27.96 3.80
N LEU A 37 10.87 -28.09 3.90
CA LEU A 37 11.77 -28.21 2.75
C LEU A 37 11.54 -29.50 1.95
N GLN A 38 11.27 -30.62 2.61
CA GLN A 38 10.89 -31.87 1.92
C GLN A 38 9.60 -31.70 1.10
N TRP A 39 8.61 -30.99 1.64
CA TRP A 39 7.38 -30.66 0.89
C TRP A 39 7.63 -29.71 -0.27
N ALA A 40 8.54 -28.75 -0.12
CA ALA A 40 8.94 -27.86 -1.20
C ALA A 40 9.68 -28.61 -2.31
N HIS A 41 10.59 -29.51 -1.94
CA HIS A 41 11.32 -30.35 -2.90
C HIS A 41 10.37 -31.27 -3.68
N ALA A 42 9.42 -31.91 -3.00
CA ALA A 42 8.40 -32.72 -3.66
C ALA A 42 7.54 -31.90 -4.66
N ALA A 43 7.32 -30.61 -4.39
CA ALA A 43 6.62 -29.73 -5.32
C ALA A 43 7.48 -29.35 -6.54
N GLU A 44 8.80 -29.22 -6.39
CA GLU A 44 9.75 -29.00 -7.50
C GLU A 44 9.83 -30.22 -8.41
N ASP A 45 10.00 -31.41 -7.82
CA ASP A 45 10.11 -32.68 -8.55
C ASP A 45 8.84 -32.94 -9.36
N ALA A 46 7.67 -32.70 -8.75
CA ALA A 46 6.39 -32.96 -9.38
C ALA A 46 6.08 -32.06 -10.58
N VAL A 47 6.78 -30.92 -10.72
CA VAL A 47 6.68 -30.02 -11.88
C VAL A 47 7.84 -30.22 -12.87
N SER A 48 8.92 -30.87 -12.45
CA SER A 48 10.10 -31.17 -13.28
C SER A 48 9.96 -32.49 -14.05
N ASP A 49 9.28 -33.49 -13.47
CA ASP A 49 9.05 -34.82 -14.08
C ASP A 49 7.91 -34.84 -15.13
N GLY A 50 7.22 -33.72 -15.34
CA GLY A 50 6.11 -33.62 -16.27
C GLY A 50 6.57 -33.29 -17.69
N GLU A 51 6.69 -34.28 -18.57
CA GLU A 51 6.80 -34.10 -20.04
C GLU A 51 5.54 -33.45 -20.68
N PHE A 52 4.58 -32.99 -19.87
CA PHE A 52 3.34 -32.41 -20.32
C PHE A 52 3.47 -30.89 -20.45
N LEU A 53 3.14 -30.37 -21.65
CA LEU A 53 3.05 -28.95 -22.00
C LEU A 53 2.78 -28.07 -20.78
N GLN A 54 3.75 -27.20 -20.47
CA GLN A 54 3.76 -26.27 -19.32
C GLN A 54 2.41 -25.54 -19.14
N SER A 55 1.72 -25.24 -20.25
CA SER A 55 0.39 -24.64 -20.29
C SER A 55 -0.74 -25.50 -19.69
N GLY A 56 -0.66 -26.82 -19.80
CA GLY A 56 -1.63 -27.75 -19.22
C GLY A 56 -1.48 -27.91 -17.72
N ILE A 57 -0.26 -27.88 -17.20
CA ILE A 57 0.03 -27.90 -15.76
C ILE A 57 -0.35 -26.56 -15.14
N ASP A 58 -0.05 -25.43 -15.80
CA ASP A 58 -0.48 -24.11 -15.32
C ASP A 58 -2.01 -23.98 -15.26
N MET A 59 -2.75 -24.52 -16.23
CA MET A 59 -4.22 -24.57 -16.15
C MET A 59 -4.69 -25.44 -14.98
N GLN A 60 -4.09 -26.61 -14.76
CA GLN A 60 -4.44 -27.48 -13.64
C GLN A 60 -4.10 -26.87 -12.27
N ILE A 61 -2.96 -26.20 -12.15
CA ILE A 61 -2.59 -25.44 -10.96
C ILE A 61 -3.60 -24.32 -10.72
N ARG A 62 -4.02 -23.59 -11.76
CA ARG A 62 -5.04 -22.56 -11.64
C ARG A 62 -6.42 -23.12 -11.26
N ASP A 63 -6.78 -24.29 -11.77
CA ASP A 63 -8.04 -24.96 -11.43
C ASP A 63 -8.04 -25.46 -9.98
N TRP A 64 -6.91 -26.00 -9.51
CA TRP A 64 -6.78 -26.49 -8.12
C TRP A 64 -6.52 -25.37 -7.11
N PHE A 65 -5.90 -24.28 -7.56
CA PHE A 65 -5.41 -23.18 -6.75
C PHE A 65 -5.67 -21.80 -7.40
N PRO A 66 -6.93 -21.45 -7.65
CA PRO A 66 -7.28 -20.21 -8.37
C PRO A 66 -6.87 -18.92 -7.64
N VAL A 67 -6.53 -19.02 -6.35
CA VAL A 67 -6.23 -17.89 -5.45
C VAL A 67 -4.89 -18.08 -4.71
N ALA A 68 -4.12 -19.15 -4.98
CA ALA A 68 -2.85 -19.34 -4.29
C ALA A 68 -1.79 -18.37 -4.80
N THR A 69 -1.31 -17.50 -3.92
CA THR A 69 -0.09 -16.74 -4.10
C THR A 69 0.92 -17.18 -3.04
N LEU A 70 2.20 -17.10 -3.39
CA LEU A 70 3.27 -17.27 -2.43
C LEU A 70 3.58 -15.91 -1.80
N PRO A 71 4.02 -15.86 -0.53
CA PRO A 71 4.45 -14.61 0.10
C PRO A 71 5.54 -13.87 -0.68
N THR A 72 6.30 -14.61 -1.49
CA THR A 72 7.40 -14.14 -2.34
C THR A 72 6.97 -13.65 -3.72
N LEU A 73 5.74 -13.89 -4.16
CA LEU A 73 5.24 -13.46 -5.46
C LEU A 73 4.54 -12.09 -5.35
N PRO A 74 4.65 -11.23 -6.39
CA PRO A 74 3.84 -10.03 -6.52
C PRO A 74 2.34 -10.35 -6.54
N LEU A 75 1.52 -9.40 -6.10
CA LEU A 75 0.07 -9.58 -5.90
C LEU A 75 -0.72 -9.88 -7.18
N ASP A 76 -0.20 -9.47 -8.32
CA ASP A 76 -0.74 -9.64 -9.66
C ASP A 76 -0.28 -10.96 -10.33
N VAL A 77 0.60 -11.72 -9.67
CA VAL A 77 1.19 -12.94 -10.22
C VAL A 77 0.55 -14.18 -9.60
N THR A 78 -0.10 -14.98 -10.44
CA THR A 78 -0.65 -16.29 -10.06
C THR A 78 0.47 -17.31 -9.85
N LEU A 79 0.26 -18.30 -8.97
CA LEU A 79 1.15 -19.46 -8.88
C LEU A 79 1.21 -20.20 -10.23
N THR A 80 2.42 -20.34 -10.77
CA THR A 80 2.70 -21.08 -12.01
C THR A 80 3.60 -22.28 -11.72
N ALA A 81 3.68 -23.19 -12.68
CA ALA A 81 4.66 -24.28 -12.71
C ALA A 81 6.10 -23.73 -12.55
N ASP A 82 6.40 -22.60 -13.16
CA ASP A 82 7.72 -21.97 -13.07
C ASP A 82 8.07 -21.47 -11.65
N ALA A 83 7.09 -20.92 -10.94
CA ALA A 83 7.25 -20.59 -9.52
C ALA A 83 7.47 -21.86 -8.66
N LEU A 84 6.80 -22.96 -8.99
CA LEU A 84 6.95 -24.22 -8.27
C LEU A 84 8.30 -24.91 -8.50
N ARG A 85 8.97 -24.68 -9.65
CA ARG A 85 10.35 -25.13 -9.89
C ARG A 85 11.36 -24.54 -8.90
N HIS A 86 10.99 -23.46 -8.24
CA HIS A 86 11.79 -22.77 -7.23
C HIS A 86 11.12 -22.79 -5.84
N ALA A 87 10.30 -23.81 -5.55
CA ALA A 87 9.51 -23.87 -4.34
C ALA A 87 10.36 -23.83 -3.06
N ARG A 88 11.53 -24.49 -3.01
CA ARG A 88 12.46 -24.43 -1.86
C ARG A 88 12.95 -23.02 -1.63
N VAL A 89 13.36 -22.33 -2.70
CA VAL A 89 13.81 -20.94 -2.63
C VAL A 89 12.69 -20.04 -2.12
N HIS A 90 11.46 -20.20 -2.64
CA HIS A 90 10.32 -19.42 -2.18
C HIS A 90 9.95 -19.69 -0.72
N LEU A 91 10.04 -20.92 -0.23
CA LEU A 91 9.80 -21.24 1.18
C LEU A 91 10.85 -20.57 2.07
N LEU A 92 12.14 -20.74 1.75
CA LEU A 92 13.26 -20.19 2.50
C LEU A 92 13.17 -18.65 2.55
N GLN A 93 12.90 -18.03 1.41
CA GLN A 93 12.64 -16.59 1.34
C GLN A 93 11.40 -16.21 2.16
N SER A 94 10.29 -16.94 2.09
CA SER A 94 9.10 -16.63 2.90
C SER A 94 9.43 -16.61 4.40
N ILE A 95 10.25 -17.54 4.88
CA ILE A 95 10.70 -17.57 6.28
C ILE A 95 11.57 -16.34 6.62
N LEU A 96 12.53 -15.97 5.76
CA LEU A 96 13.36 -14.76 5.99
C LEU A 96 12.52 -13.48 6.04
N HIS A 97 11.53 -13.38 5.16
CA HIS A 97 10.64 -12.24 5.05
C HIS A 97 9.54 -12.22 6.12
N SER A 98 9.35 -13.32 6.86
CA SER A 98 8.33 -13.39 7.90
C SER A 98 8.49 -12.28 8.96
N PRO A 99 7.40 -11.58 9.31
CA PRO A 99 7.40 -10.66 10.45
C PRO A 99 7.55 -11.40 11.79
N PHE A 100 7.21 -12.70 11.85
CA PHE A 100 7.26 -13.51 13.07
C PHE A 100 8.64 -14.10 13.35
N LEU A 101 9.55 -14.13 12.36
CA LEU A 101 10.93 -14.57 12.58
C LEU A 101 11.67 -13.67 13.58
N ALA A 102 11.34 -12.38 13.65
CA ALA A 102 12.00 -11.42 14.54
C ALA A 102 11.75 -11.72 16.03
N SER A 103 10.58 -12.24 16.36
CA SER A 103 10.16 -12.63 17.72
C SER A 103 10.24 -14.14 17.96
N HIS A 104 10.84 -14.89 17.04
CA HIS A 104 10.92 -16.34 17.12
C HIS A 104 11.87 -16.80 18.24
N PRO A 105 11.48 -17.76 19.12
CA PRO A 105 12.32 -18.23 20.23
C PRO A 105 13.69 -18.78 19.80
N ALA A 106 13.73 -19.50 18.67
CA ALA A 106 14.96 -20.04 18.07
C ALA A 106 15.43 -19.24 16.83
N ARG A 107 15.26 -17.91 16.84
CA ARG A 107 15.51 -17.04 15.66
C ARG A 107 16.89 -17.25 15.03
N SER A 108 17.96 -17.26 15.82
CA SER A 108 19.34 -17.38 15.32
C SER A 108 19.57 -18.72 14.64
N GLU A 109 19.08 -19.81 15.22
CA GLU A 109 19.20 -21.17 14.70
C GLU A 109 18.43 -21.35 13.39
N VAL A 110 17.18 -20.87 13.35
CA VAL A 110 16.34 -20.89 12.14
C VAL A 110 16.97 -20.03 11.04
N LEU A 111 17.49 -18.85 11.38
CA LEU A 111 18.15 -17.97 10.43
C LEU A 111 19.40 -18.65 9.84
N CYS A 112 20.32 -19.12 10.66
CA CYS A 112 21.53 -19.80 10.18
C CYS A 112 21.21 -21.02 9.32
N ALA A 113 20.20 -21.82 9.69
CA ALA A 113 19.77 -22.96 8.90
C ALA A 113 19.23 -22.55 7.52
N VAL A 114 18.41 -21.50 7.47
CA VAL A 114 17.87 -20.98 6.19
C VAL A 114 18.98 -20.40 5.30
N LEU A 115 19.99 -19.76 5.87
CA LEU A 115 21.12 -19.21 5.12
C LEU A 115 22.03 -20.28 4.54
N ASN A 116 22.35 -21.29 5.35
CA ASN A 116 23.16 -22.41 4.90
C ASN A 116 22.47 -23.14 3.74
N GLU A 117 21.15 -23.35 3.83
CA GLU A 117 20.36 -24.02 2.78
C GLU A 117 20.26 -23.20 1.49
N LEU A 118 20.14 -21.88 1.59
CA LEU A 118 20.18 -21.01 0.40
C LEU A 118 21.56 -20.98 -0.25
N GLN A 119 22.62 -21.11 0.53
CA GLN A 119 23.98 -21.17 0.03
C GLN A 119 24.27 -22.49 -0.68
N THR A 120 23.89 -23.63 -0.09
CA THR A 120 24.04 -24.95 -0.72
C THR A 120 23.24 -25.04 -2.02
N SER A 121 21.99 -24.54 -2.02
CA SER A 121 21.16 -24.50 -3.23
C SER A 121 21.72 -23.63 -4.35
N ARG A 122 22.52 -22.59 -4.04
CA ARG A 122 23.19 -21.75 -5.03
C ARG A 122 24.42 -22.43 -5.64
N GLU A 123 25.12 -23.22 -4.84
CA GLU A 123 26.27 -24.02 -5.27
C GLU A 123 25.81 -25.17 -6.20
N ASP A 124 24.65 -25.77 -5.91
CA ASP A 124 24.02 -26.81 -6.76
C ASP A 124 23.47 -26.25 -8.08
N ALA A 125 22.85 -25.06 -8.07
CA ALA A 125 22.30 -24.43 -9.28
C ALA A 125 23.38 -23.92 -10.26
N ALA A 126 24.53 -23.51 -9.74
CA ALA A 126 25.67 -23.04 -10.55
C ALA A 126 26.29 -24.17 -11.41
N THR A 127 25.98 -25.44 -11.13
CA THR A 127 26.47 -26.59 -11.90
C THR A 127 25.55 -27.01 -13.05
N THR A 128 24.32 -26.45 -13.18
CA THR A 128 23.32 -26.96 -14.13
C THR A 128 22.67 -25.95 -15.08
N LEU A 129 22.70 -24.63 -14.87
CA LEU A 129 22.02 -23.68 -15.75
C LEU A 129 22.78 -22.33 -15.97
N SER A 130 22.60 -21.78 -17.17
CA SER A 130 23.16 -20.50 -17.64
C SER A 130 22.76 -19.33 -16.73
N MET A 131 23.73 -18.47 -16.43
CA MET A 131 23.61 -17.24 -15.63
C MET A 131 22.48 -16.30 -16.07
N GLU A 132 21.99 -16.41 -17.30
CA GLU A 132 21.00 -15.52 -17.91
C GLU A 132 19.54 -15.78 -17.44
N GLU A 133 19.21 -16.98 -16.96
CA GLU A 133 17.86 -17.27 -16.44
C GLU A 133 17.71 -16.86 -14.96
N LEU A 134 18.80 -16.89 -14.20
CA LEU A 134 18.81 -16.53 -12.77
C LEU A 134 18.72 -15.01 -12.55
N GLU A 135 19.25 -14.20 -13.46
CA GLU A 135 19.18 -12.73 -13.39
C GLU A 135 17.78 -12.19 -13.70
N LYS A 136 16.91 -12.96 -14.37
CA LYS A 136 15.56 -12.53 -14.72
C LYS A 136 14.54 -12.69 -13.58
N HIS A 137 14.86 -13.50 -12.56
CA HIS A 137 13.98 -13.80 -11.44
C HIS A 137 14.55 -13.50 -10.04
N ALA A 138 15.73 -12.87 -9.95
CA ALA A 138 16.35 -12.54 -8.67
C ALA A 138 16.32 -11.02 -8.37
N PRO A 139 15.26 -10.47 -7.76
CA PRO A 139 15.40 -9.22 -7.04
C PRO A 139 16.10 -9.52 -5.70
N HIS A 140 17.39 -9.21 -5.66
CA HIS A 140 18.12 -8.74 -4.48
C HIS A 140 18.53 -9.75 -3.40
N SER A 141 19.75 -10.25 -3.58
CA SER A 141 20.73 -10.66 -2.56
C SER A 141 21.13 -9.50 -1.58
N ALA A 142 20.18 -8.72 -1.06
CA ALA A 142 20.43 -7.56 -0.19
C ALA A 142 19.77 -7.64 1.20
N LEU A 143 18.91 -8.62 1.44
CA LEU A 143 17.94 -8.60 2.55
C LEU A 143 18.45 -9.06 3.92
N LEU A 144 19.64 -9.68 3.98
CA LEU A 144 20.19 -10.20 5.26
C LEU A 144 21.06 -9.20 6.01
N THR A 145 21.66 -8.26 5.29
CA THR A 145 22.18 -7.03 5.87
C THR A 145 21.03 -6.13 6.34
N GLU A 146 19.82 -6.27 5.78
CA GLU A 146 18.73 -5.30 5.93
C GLU A 146 17.90 -5.42 7.21
N LYS A 147 17.93 -6.48 8.03
CA LYS A 147 17.17 -6.49 9.31
C LYS A 147 17.97 -5.99 10.53
N VAL A 148 19.31 -6.04 10.48
CA VAL A 148 20.18 -5.38 11.49
C VAL A 148 20.51 -3.95 11.05
N VAL A 149 20.60 -3.71 9.73
CA VAL A 149 20.71 -2.37 9.14
C VAL A 149 19.34 -1.72 8.91
N GLY A 150 18.20 -2.42 9.01
CA GLY A 150 16.87 -1.88 8.65
C GLY A 150 16.28 -0.93 9.68
N ALA A 151 16.50 -1.19 10.97
CA ALA A 151 16.13 -0.23 12.00
C ALA A 151 17.00 1.06 11.91
N SER A 152 18.28 0.95 11.50
CA SER A 152 19.14 2.11 11.26
C SER A 152 18.86 2.77 9.90
N ARG A 153 18.56 2.01 8.85
CA ARG A 153 18.22 2.46 7.50
C ARG A 153 16.84 3.08 7.43
N MET A 154 15.84 2.56 8.13
CA MET A 154 14.54 3.22 8.26
C MET A 154 14.68 4.54 9.04
N LYS A 155 15.50 4.58 10.10
CA LYS A 155 15.85 5.84 10.77
C LYS A 155 16.57 6.80 9.83
N VAL A 156 17.53 6.33 9.02
CA VAL A 156 18.26 7.13 8.02
C VAL A 156 17.34 7.59 6.89
N LEU A 157 16.46 6.74 6.37
CA LEU A 157 15.49 7.07 5.32
C LEU A 157 14.42 8.04 5.83
N LEU A 158 13.94 7.87 7.06
CA LEU A 158 13.06 8.84 7.71
C LEU A 158 13.79 10.15 8.01
N ALA A 159 15.09 10.12 8.32
CA ALA A 159 15.92 11.33 8.47
C ALA A 159 16.16 12.02 7.13
N ILE A 160 16.39 11.27 6.05
CA ILE A 160 16.49 11.78 4.68
C ILE A 160 15.15 12.38 4.25
N ALA A 161 14.04 11.67 4.45
CA ALA A 161 12.71 12.14 4.11
C ALA A 161 12.33 13.39 4.92
N ARG A 162 12.64 13.41 6.22
CA ARG A 162 12.52 14.61 7.07
C ARG A 162 13.34 15.76 6.49
N ARG A 163 14.61 15.53 6.17
CA ARG A 163 15.48 16.55 5.57
C ARG A 163 14.94 17.05 4.22
N MET A 164 14.42 16.15 3.39
CA MET A 164 13.77 16.50 2.12
C MET A 164 12.49 17.31 2.32
N SER A 165 11.69 16.96 3.33
CA SER A 165 10.47 17.67 3.72
C SER A 165 10.76 19.07 4.24
N GLU A 166 11.77 19.20 5.11
CA GLU A 166 12.23 20.46 5.72
C GLU A 166 13.00 21.35 4.74
N SER A 167 13.73 20.77 3.79
CA SER A 167 14.48 21.53 2.78
C SER A 167 13.62 22.02 1.61
N CYS A 168 12.32 21.71 1.60
CA CYS A 168 11.41 22.20 0.58
C CYS A 168 11.28 23.72 0.69
N LYS A 169 11.70 24.43 -0.36
CA LYS A 169 11.40 25.86 -0.49
C LYS A 169 9.92 26.05 -0.78
N CYS A 170 9.34 27.12 -0.24
CA CYS A 170 7.98 27.52 -0.59
C CYS A 170 7.86 27.74 -2.10
N VAL A 171 6.71 27.37 -2.64
CA VAL A 171 6.32 27.62 -4.02
C VAL A 171 5.31 28.76 -4.04
N ARG A 172 5.43 29.62 -5.05
CA ARG A 172 4.46 30.69 -5.29
C ARG A 172 3.28 30.14 -6.06
N VAL A 173 2.09 30.23 -5.47
CA VAL A 173 0.82 29.82 -6.07
C VAL A 173 0.05 31.07 -6.47
N GLN A 174 -0.30 31.17 -7.74
CA GLN A 174 -1.13 32.25 -8.23
C GLN A 174 -2.59 32.01 -7.82
N VAL A 175 -3.21 33.00 -7.18
CA VAL A 175 -4.63 32.98 -6.83
C VAL A 175 -5.22 34.28 -7.35
N LEU A 176 -6.13 34.18 -8.33
CA LEU A 176 -6.57 35.33 -9.14
C LEU A 176 -5.35 36.05 -9.77
N THR A 177 -5.24 37.37 -9.57
CA THR A 177 -4.09 38.19 -9.99
C THR A 177 -3.00 38.28 -8.92
N GLY A 178 -3.25 37.73 -7.73
CA GLY A 178 -2.36 37.73 -6.58
C GLY A 178 -1.53 36.44 -6.46
N TRP A 179 -0.85 36.30 -5.33
CA TRP A 179 -0.04 35.13 -5.02
C TRP A 179 0.07 34.84 -3.52
N ILE A 180 0.25 33.55 -3.21
CA ILE A 180 0.55 33.02 -1.87
C ILE A 180 1.78 32.14 -1.95
N GLU A 181 2.61 32.15 -0.91
CA GLU A 181 3.69 31.18 -0.74
C GLU A 181 3.24 30.03 0.17
N VAL A 182 3.33 28.79 -0.32
CA VAL A 182 3.01 27.59 0.47
C VAL A 182 4.08 26.52 0.28
N LEU A 183 4.17 25.60 1.23
CA LEU A 183 5.03 24.43 1.07
C LEU A 183 4.46 23.52 -0.04
N PRO A 184 5.33 23.00 -0.94
CA PRO A 184 4.88 22.12 -2.03
C PRO A 184 4.40 20.77 -1.49
N LEU A 185 3.60 20.05 -2.29
CA LEU A 185 3.09 18.71 -1.96
C LEU A 185 4.21 17.75 -1.52
N LYS A 186 5.40 17.87 -2.10
CA LYS A 186 6.59 17.07 -1.72
C LYS A 186 6.90 17.21 -0.23
N SER A 187 6.77 18.41 0.35
CA SER A 187 7.02 18.62 1.78
C SER A 187 6.05 17.80 2.64
N TYR A 188 4.76 17.78 2.28
CA TYR A 188 3.76 16.94 2.94
C TYR A 188 4.01 15.45 2.69
N ALA A 189 4.29 15.04 1.45
CA ALA A 189 4.45 13.65 1.05
C ALA A 189 5.66 12.97 1.70
N PHE A 190 6.77 13.71 1.88
CA PHE A 190 7.97 13.22 2.55
C PHE A 190 7.97 13.41 4.06
N SER A 191 6.88 13.92 4.66
CA SER A 191 6.81 14.03 6.11
C SER A 191 6.87 12.63 6.73
N PRO A 192 7.64 12.40 7.82
CA PRO A 192 7.75 11.08 8.44
C PRO A 192 6.40 10.46 8.82
N ARG A 193 5.45 11.28 9.31
CA ARG A 193 4.09 10.83 9.64
C ARG A 193 3.35 10.39 8.38
N THR A 194 3.38 11.19 7.32
CA THR A 194 2.70 10.85 6.05
C THR A 194 3.24 9.54 5.49
N LEU A 195 4.56 9.33 5.50
CA LEU A 195 5.17 8.09 5.04
C LEU A 195 4.76 6.87 5.88
N GLN A 196 4.73 7.03 7.21
CA GLN A 196 4.27 5.98 8.12
C GLN A 196 2.81 5.60 7.88
N LEU A 197 1.92 6.58 7.75
CA LEU A 197 0.50 6.31 7.52
C LEU A 197 0.24 5.81 6.09
N LYS A 198 1.04 6.25 5.10
CA LYS A 198 0.97 5.73 3.73
C LYS A 198 1.35 4.25 3.66
N SER A 199 2.32 3.78 4.44
CA SER A 199 2.64 2.35 4.46
C SER A 199 1.46 1.53 5.00
N MET A 200 0.80 2.00 6.07
CA MET A 200 -0.44 1.39 6.57
C MET A 200 -1.56 1.41 5.52
N ALA A 201 -1.68 2.51 4.77
CA ALA A 201 -2.65 2.65 3.68
C ALA A 201 -2.39 1.63 2.56
N THR A 202 -1.13 1.40 2.18
CA THR A 202 -0.78 0.37 1.19
C THR A 202 -1.09 -1.05 1.68
N THR A 203 -0.88 -1.32 2.97
CA THR A 203 -1.28 -2.61 3.57
C THR A 203 -2.80 -2.77 3.58
N LEU A 204 -3.53 -1.72 3.93
CA LEU A 204 -4.98 -1.73 3.93
C LEU A 204 -5.55 -1.96 2.52
N GLN A 205 -4.97 -1.31 1.50
CA GLN A 205 -5.33 -1.52 0.09
C GLN A 205 -5.17 -2.97 -0.33
N ARG A 206 -4.08 -3.64 0.09
CA ARG A 206 -3.85 -5.07 -0.12
C ARG A 206 -4.92 -5.93 0.55
N ASN A 207 -5.23 -5.67 1.82
CA ASN A 207 -6.23 -6.42 2.57
C ASN A 207 -7.62 -6.37 1.93
N VAL A 208 -7.95 -5.25 1.27
CA VAL A 208 -9.24 -5.13 0.56
C VAL A 208 -9.27 -6.02 -0.68
N GLY A 209 -8.17 -6.06 -1.44
CA GLY A 209 -8.01 -6.98 -2.57
C GLY A 209 -8.20 -8.44 -2.11
N ASP A 210 -7.60 -8.80 -0.99
CA ASP A 210 -7.76 -10.13 -0.38
C ASP A 210 -9.21 -10.40 0.07
N ALA A 211 -9.86 -9.43 0.70
CA ALA A 211 -11.25 -9.54 1.14
C ALA A 211 -12.24 -9.69 -0.02
N ARG A 212 -11.94 -9.08 -1.18
CA ARG A 212 -12.75 -9.18 -2.39
C ARG A 212 -12.49 -10.45 -3.19
N ALA A 213 -11.26 -10.95 -3.14
CA ALA A 213 -10.88 -12.24 -3.72
C ALA A 213 -11.31 -13.45 -2.87
N ALA A 214 -11.82 -13.22 -1.65
CA ALA A 214 -12.24 -14.31 -0.76
C ALA A 214 -13.41 -15.11 -1.33
N ASN A 215 -13.29 -16.44 -1.31
CA ASN A 215 -14.31 -17.39 -1.78
C ASN A 215 -15.66 -17.31 -1.04
N LYS A 216 -15.73 -16.59 0.08
CA LYS A 216 -16.96 -16.43 0.85
C LYS A 216 -17.73 -15.20 0.37
N PRO A 217 -18.95 -15.37 -0.20
CA PRO A 217 -19.80 -14.24 -0.54
C PRO A 217 -20.08 -13.41 0.73
N GLY A 218 -19.86 -12.10 0.65
CA GLY A 218 -20.07 -11.16 1.77
C GLY A 218 -18.81 -10.77 2.57
N THR A 219 -17.66 -11.40 2.33
CA THR A 219 -16.39 -11.02 3.01
C THR A 219 -16.02 -9.57 2.73
N TYR A 220 -16.09 -9.15 1.47
CA TYR A 220 -15.87 -7.76 1.07
C TYR A 220 -16.85 -6.79 1.73
N GLN A 221 -18.13 -7.14 1.81
CA GLN A 221 -19.15 -6.30 2.44
C GLN A 221 -18.91 -6.17 3.95
N THR A 222 -18.49 -7.25 4.61
CA THR A 222 -18.11 -7.26 6.02
C THR A 222 -16.88 -6.37 6.23
N PHE A 223 -15.85 -6.53 5.39
CA PHE A 223 -14.67 -5.67 5.42
C PHE A 223 -15.02 -4.19 5.24
N LEU A 224 -15.86 -3.83 4.26
CA LEU A 224 -16.29 -2.46 4.05
C LEU A 224 -17.09 -1.90 5.22
N LYS A 225 -17.92 -2.74 5.85
CA LYS A 225 -18.68 -2.38 7.04
C LYS A 225 -17.72 -2.10 8.21
N ASP A 226 -16.80 -3.01 8.48
CA ASP A 226 -15.80 -2.86 9.54
C ASP A 226 -14.92 -1.63 9.30
N LEU A 227 -14.50 -1.41 8.05
CA LEU A 227 -13.74 -0.23 7.65
C LEU A 227 -14.52 1.06 7.90
N ARG A 228 -15.81 1.09 7.54
CA ARG A 228 -16.68 2.24 7.80
C ARG A 228 -16.85 2.49 9.29
N GLU A 229 -17.13 1.44 10.08
CA GLU A 229 -17.27 1.55 11.53
C GLU A 229 -15.97 2.08 12.17
N CYS A 230 -14.82 1.57 11.75
CA CYS A 230 -13.52 2.06 12.21
C CYS A 230 -13.27 3.50 11.76
N PHE A 231 -13.63 3.87 10.53
CA PHE A 231 -13.45 5.23 10.01
C PHE A 231 -14.33 6.25 10.74
N GLU A 232 -15.57 5.89 11.07
CA GLU A 232 -16.53 6.78 11.71
C GLU A 232 -16.34 6.89 13.23
N ALA A 233 -15.73 5.89 13.87
CA ALA A 233 -15.49 5.84 15.32
C ALA A 233 -14.78 7.11 15.83
N PRO A 234 -15.24 7.79 16.91
CA PRO A 234 -14.71 9.10 17.33
C PRO A 234 -13.18 9.15 17.50
N GLU A 235 -12.60 8.14 18.14
CA GLU A 235 -11.18 8.01 18.52
C GLU A 235 -10.24 7.67 17.35
N SER A 236 -10.75 7.39 16.15
CA SER A 236 -9.99 6.75 15.07
C SER A 236 -9.28 7.70 14.11
N GLN A 237 -8.74 8.83 14.60
CA GLN A 237 -8.12 9.85 13.73
C GLN A 237 -7.05 9.28 12.79
N GLU A 238 -6.20 8.39 13.28
CA GLU A 238 -5.15 7.76 12.46
C GLU A 238 -5.74 6.84 11.38
N VAL A 239 -6.78 6.08 11.70
CA VAL A 239 -7.48 5.23 10.72
C VAL A 239 -8.08 6.09 9.61
N ARG A 240 -8.66 7.24 9.95
CA ARG A 240 -9.19 8.17 8.95
C ARG A 240 -8.09 8.68 8.03
N GLU A 241 -6.98 9.15 8.58
CA GLU A 241 -5.83 9.59 7.77
C GLU A 241 -5.33 8.45 6.86
N VAL A 242 -5.23 7.22 7.37
CA VAL A 242 -4.84 6.04 6.58
C VAL A 242 -5.80 5.80 5.42
N VAL A 243 -7.12 5.80 5.65
CA VAL A 243 -8.13 5.61 4.60
C VAL A 243 -8.07 6.72 3.55
N LEU A 244 -7.89 7.98 3.98
CA LEU A 244 -7.79 9.11 3.05
C LEU A 244 -6.49 9.05 2.23
N LEU A 245 -5.36 8.69 2.86
CA LEU A 245 -4.09 8.48 2.16
C LEU A 245 -4.18 7.32 1.16
N MET A 246 -4.90 6.26 1.52
CA MET A 246 -5.18 5.15 0.61
C MET A 246 -5.97 5.62 -0.62
N LEU A 247 -6.97 6.47 -0.41
CA LEU A 247 -7.76 7.02 -1.51
C LEU A 247 -6.94 7.93 -2.43
N VAL A 248 -6.07 8.79 -1.88
CA VAL A 248 -5.49 9.92 -2.63
C VAL A 248 -3.98 9.82 -2.94
N MET A 249 -3.23 8.98 -2.22
CA MET A 249 -1.77 8.85 -2.37
C MET A 249 -1.29 7.44 -2.74
N CYS A 250 -2.14 6.42 -2.63
CA CYS A 250 -1.83 5.10 -3.18
C CYS A 250 -2.10 5.07 -4.68
N GLU A 251 -1.34 4.24 -5.38
CA GLU A 251 -1.52 4.04 -6.81
C GLU A 251 -2.76 3.18 -7.05
N TRP A 252 -3.60 3.65 -7.97
CA TRP A 252 -4.76 2.91 -8.45
C TRP A 252 -4.49 2.55 -9.91
N PRO A 253 -4.52 1.26 -10.29
CA PRO A 253 -4.26 0.85 -11.67
C PRO A 253 -5.30 1.46 -12.61
N ARG A 254 -4.85 1.89 -13.80
CA ARG A 254 -5.72 2.53 -14.80
C ARG A 254 -6.79 1.57 -15.32
N GLU A 255 -6.44 0.30 -15.46
CA GLU A 255 -7.36 -0.79 -15.73
C GLU A 255 -7.56 -1.54 -14.42
N GLU A 256 -8.73 -1.38 -13.80
CA GLU A 256 -9.00 -1.98 -12.50
C GLU A 256 -9.10 -3.51 -12.63
N PRO A 257 -8.22 -4.26 -11.94
CA PRO A 257 -8.39 -5.70 -11.78
C PRO A 257 -9.77 -5.99 -11.19
N SER A 258 -10.32 -7.17 -11.47
CA SER A 258 -11.60 -7.62 -10.88
C SER A 258 -11.64 -7.48 -9.35
N GLN A 259 -10.50 -7.63 -8.70
CA GLN A 259 -10.31 -7.53 -7.25
C GLN A 259 -10.39 -6.09 -6.70
N LEU A 260 -10.13 -5.07 -7.52
CA LEU A 260 -10.17 -3.66 -7.09
C LEU A 260 -11.35 -2.89 -7.71
N ARG A 261 -12.12 -3.52 -8.61
CA ARG A 261 -13.21 -2.89 -9.35
C ARG A 261 -14.20 -2.16 -8.45
N GLY A 262 -14.35 -0.85 -8.62
CA GLY A 262 -15.31 -0.04 -7.85
C GLY A 262 -14.89 0.25 -6.40
N MET A 263 -13.70 -0.18 -5.98
CA MET A 263 -13.21 0.02 -4.62
C MET A 263 -12.94 1.49 -4.32
N LYS A 264 -12.39 2.21 -5.31
CA LYS A 264 -12.14 3.64 -5.17
C LYS A 264 -13.44 4.38 -4.94
N GLU A 265 -14.49 4.04 -5.69
CA GLU A 265 -15.84 4.59 -5.56
C GLU A 265 -16.47 4.27 -4.21
N ASP A 266 -16.28 3.04 -3.71
CA ASP A 266 -16.74 2.63 -2.37
C ASP A 266 -16.08 3.49 -1.28
N LEU A 267 -14.77 3.75 -1.38
CA LEU A 267 -14.04 4.63 -0.45
C LEU A 267 -14.50 6.08 -0.55
N VAL A 268 -14.65 6.61 -1.76
CA VAL A 268 -15.21 7.95 -1.99
C VAL A 268 -16.60 8.05 -1.36
N THR A 269 -17.42 7.00 -1.45
CA THR A 269 -18.76 6.96 -0.86
C THR A 269 -18.72 7.00 0.67
N ILE A 270 -17.81 6.23 1.31
CA ILE A 270 -17.60 6.29 2.77
C ILE A 270 -17.19 7.70 3.21
N VAL A 271 -16.19 8.28 2.53
CA VAL A 271 -15.67 9.61 2.86
C VAL A 271 -16.72 10.68 2.65
N ARG A 272 -17.48 10.62 1.54
CA ARG A 272 -18.57 11.54 1.23
C ARG A 272 -19.69 11.48 2.25
N GLY A 273 -20.13 10.28 2.65
CA GLY A 273 -21.15 10.12 3.68
C GLY A 273 -20.72 10.74 5.01
N TRP A 274 -19.46 10.52 5.40
CA TRP A 274 -18.92 11.12 6.63
C TRP A 274 -18.80 12.65 6.53
N ILE A 275 -18.34 13.20 5.41
CA ILE A 275 -18.19 14.65 5.26
C ILE A 275 -19.54 15.36 5.13
N ALA A 276 -20.50 14.76 4.42
CA ALA A 276 -21.84 15.31 4.25
C ALA A 276 -22.54 15.59 5.60
N CYS A 277 -22.34 14.73 6.59
CA CYS A 277 -22.88 14.94 7.94
C CYS A 277 -22.27 16.15 8.65
N LYS A 278 -20.99 16.48 8.41
CA LYS A 278 -20.31 17.58 9.09
C LYS A 278 -19.12 18.10 8.25
N PRO A 279 -19.32 19.03 7.30
CA PRO A 279 -18.27 19.46 6.38
C PRO A 279 -17.02 20.06 7.05
N ILE A 280 -17.15 20.61 8.26
CA ILE A 280 -15.99 21.10 9.05
C ILE A 280 -14.96 19.99 9.35
N ARG A 281 -15.31 18.72 9.16
CA ARG A 281 -14.39 17.57 9.28
C ARG A 281 -13.15 17.71 8.38
N PHE A 282 -13.17 18.49 7.31
CA PHE A 282 -11.96 18.79 6.54
C PHE A 282 -10.84 19.48 7.36
N TRP A 283 -11.17 20.13 8.48
CA TRP A 283 -10.18 20.74 9.39
C TRP A 283 -9.49 19.75 10.31
N THR A 284 -9.97 18.51 10.41
CA THR A 284 -9.24 17.46 11.16
C THR A 284 -7.98 16.99 10.42
N PHE A 285 -7.77 17.44 9.18
CA PHE A 285 -6.64 17.08 8.34
C PHE A 285 -5.82 18.29 7.94
N ARG A 286 -4.55 18.04 7.61
CA ARG A 286 -3.66 19.06 7.03
C ARG A 286 -4.19 19.56 5.68
N PRO A 287 -3.94 20.83 5.31
CA PRO A 287 -4.44 21.45 4.08
C PRO A 287 -4.26 20.59 2.82
N TRP A 288 -3.07 20.02 2.62
CA TRP A 288 -2.77 19.13 1.49
C TRP A 288 -3.67 17.90 1.41
N LEU A 289 -3.91 17.21 2.54
CA LEU A 289 -4.78 16.04 2.55
C LEU A 289 -6.23 16.42 2.27
N ALA A 290 -6.71 17.50 2.89
CA ALA A 290 -8.06 18.01 2.66
C ALA A 290 -8.29 18.36 1.17
N ALA A 291 -7.34 19.06 0.55
CA ALA A 291 -7.41 19.43 -0.87
C ALA A 291 -7.39 18.20 -1.80
N MET A 292 -6.52 17.21 -1.55
CA MET A 292 -6.47 15.97 -2.34
C MET A 292 -7.74 15.11 -2.19
N VAL A 293 -8.41 15.16 -1.04
CA VAL A 293 -9.70 14.48 -0.82
C VAL A 293 -10.82 15.21 -1.57
N ALA A 294 -10.83 16.54 -1.50
CA ALA A 294 -11.78 17.37 -2.22
C ALA A 294 -11.71 17.14 -3.75
N SER A 295 -10.51 16.92 -4.30
CA SER A 295 -10.35 16.64 -5.74
C SER A 295 -10.90 15.29 -6.20
N GLN A 296 -11.29 14.39 -5.29
CA GLN A 296 -11.79 13.05 -5.67
C GLN A 296 -13.21 13.08 -6.25
N SER A 297 -14.02 14.09 -5.93
CA SER A 297 -15.36 14.25 -6.49
C SER A 297 -15.84 15.69 -6.35
N GLU A 298 -16.68 16.16 -7.28
CA GLU A 298 -17.25 17.51 -7.23
C GLU A 298 -18.05 17.77 -5.93
N ASP A 299 -18.80 16.77 -5.44
CA ASP A 299 -19.56 16.88 -4.17
C ASP A 299 -18.63 17.23 -2.99
N LEU A 300 -17.48 16.55 -2.90
CA LEU A 300 -16.48 16.79 -1.86
C LEU A 300 -15.81 18.16 -2.03
N ALA A 301 -15.49 18.55 -3.26
CA ALA A 301 -14.96 19.87 -3.56
C ALA A 301 -15.94 20.96 -3.13
N ARG A 302 -17.21 20.84 -3.50
CA ARG A 302 -18.27 21.80 -3.14
C ARG A 302 -18.46 21.87 -1.63
N ALA A 303 -18.56 20.73 -0.95
CA ALA A 303 -18.69 20.70 0.51
C ALA A 303 -17.50 21.39 1.21
N TYR A 304 -16.28 21.17 0.73
CA TYR A 304 -15.09 21.79 1.32
C TYR A 304 -15.02 23.29 1.05
N VAL A 305 -15.17 23.70 -0.22
CA VAL A 305 -15.10 25.10 -0.65
C VAL A 305 -16.19 25.93 0.04
N CYS A 306 -17.44 25.46 0.04
CA CYS A 306 -18.52 26.16 0.75
C CYS A 306 -18.16 26.37 2.22
N LYS A 307 -17.69 25.33 2.93
CA LYS A 307 -17.34 25.45 4.35
C LYS A 307 -16.10 26.33 4.59
N LEU A 308 -15.14 26.31 3.67
CA LEU A 308 -13.93 27.14 3.72
C LEU A 308 -14.25 28.62 3.63
N PHE A 309 -15.17 29.02 2.76
CA PHE A 309 -15.57 30.42 2.66
C PHE A 309 -16.61 30.83 3.72
N GLU A 310 -17.38 29.89 4.27
CA GLU A 310 -18.33 30.15 5.36
C GLU A 310 -17.64 30.31 6.73
N ALA A 311 -16.68 29.42 7.04
CA ALA A 311 -16.10 29.32 8.39
C ALA A 311 -14.57 29.48 8.43
N GLY A 312 -13.88 29.34 7.30
CA GLY A 312 -12.41 29.43 7.25
C GLY A 312 -11.88 30.83 7.48
N LEU A 313 -12.71 31.87 7.28
CA LEU A 313 -12.38 33.27 7.57
C LEU A 313 -12.60 33.65 9.05
N LEU A 314 -13.10 32.73 9.87
CA LEU A 314 -13.41 32.98 11.27
C LEU A 314 -12.36 32.30 12.19
N PRO A 315 -12.08 32.87 13.37
CA PRO A 315 -11.26 32.19 14.38
C PRO A 315 -11.88 30.83 14.77
N PRO A 316 -11.06 29.79 15.06
CA PRO A 316 -9.59 29.78 15.06
C PRO A 316 -8.96 29.45 13.69
N TRP A 317 -9.74 29.39 12.61
CA TRP A 317 -9.33 28.81 11.32
C TRP A 317 -8.74 29.80 10.33
N GLU A 318 -8.91 31.09 10.60
CA GLU A 318 -8.45 32.20 9.75
C GLU A 318 -7.00 32.07 9.32
N GLY A 319 -6.11 31.64 10.23
CA GLY A 319 -4.68 31.50 9.96
C GLY A 319 -4.32 30.45 8.89
N GLU A 320 -5.22 29.50 8.62
CA GLU A 320 -5.02 28.46 7.60
C GLU A 320 -5.78 28.75 6.30
N PHE A 321 -6.60 29.80 6.24
CA PHE A 321 -7.48 30.07 5.10
C PHE A 321 -6.73 30.17 3.77
N ALA A 322 -5.71 31.02 3.73
CA ALA A 322 -4.87 31.25 2.54
C ALA A 322 -4.17 29.96 2.08
N GLU A 323 -3.60 29.19 3.02
CA GLU A 323 -2.92 27.93 2.71
C GLU A 323 -3.90 26.88 2.16
N ARG A 324 -5.10 26.77 2.74
CA ARG A 324 -6.14 25.85 2.29
C ARG A 324 -6.66 26.19 0.90
N VAL A 325 -6.81 27.47 0.57
CA VAL A 325 -7.13 27.93 -0.80
C VAL A 325 -5.99 27.60 -1.77
N ALA A 326 -4.75 27.92 -1.43
CA ALA A 326 -3.61 27.64 -2.31
C ALA A 326 -3.43 26.13 -2.59
N THR A 327 -3.59 25.28 -1.59
CA THR A 327 -3.51 23.82 -1.77
C THR A 327 -4.65 23.27 -2.64
N LEU A 328 -5.83 23.91 -2.64
CA LEU A 328 -6.94 23.59 -3.55
C LEU A 328 -6.64 23.99 -5.00
N VAL A 329 -6.07 25.19 -5.22
CA VAL A 329 -5.65 25.65 -6.55
C VAL A 329 -4.63 24.69 -7.19
N LEU A 330 -3.79 24.05 -6.38
CA LEU A 330 -2.80 23.09 -6.86
C LEU A 330 -3.36 21.69 -7.17
N GLN A 331 -4.66 21.46 -7.03
CA GLN A 331 -5.25 20.14 -7.32
C GLN A 331 -5.57 19.97 -8.82
N PRO A 332 -5.34 18.77 -9.39
CA PRO A 332 -5.41 18.57 -10.83
C PRO A 332 -6.83 18.42 -11.41
N LYS A 333 -7.86 18.17 -10.59
CA LYS A 333 -9.23 17.83 -11.06
C LYS A 333 -10.32 18.27 -10.08
N ASN A 334 -11.52 18.51 -10.60
CA ASN A 334 -12.79 18.70 -9.87
C ASN A 334 -12.89 19.91 -8.92
N VAL A 335 -11.85 20.74 -8.79
CA VAL A 335 -11.80 21.84 -7.82
C VAL A 335 -11.93 23.21 -8.46
N GLU A 336 -11.28 23.44 -9.61
CA GLU A 336 -11.16 24.77 -10.23
C GLU A 336 -12.51 25.46 -10.47
N HIS A 337 -13.40 24.82 -11.23
CA HIS A 337 -14.74 25.35 -11.53
C HIS A 337 -15.64 25.54 -10.30
N VAL A 338 -15.34 24.86 -9.18
CA VAL A 338 -16.05 25.02 -7.90
C VAL A 338 -15.47 26.17 -7.09
N LEU A 339 -14.14 26.33 -7.10
CA LEU A 339 -13.43 27.32 -6.30
C LEU A 339 -13.48 28.72 -6.91
N GLU A 340 -13.40 28.83 -8.23
CA GLU A 340 -13.32 30.10 -8.96
C GLU A 340 -14.48 31.06 -8.64
N PRO A 341 -15.77 30.64 -8.63
CA PRO A 341 -16.87 31.53 -8.26
C PRO A 341 -16.76 32.10 -6.84
N PHE A 342 -16.20 31.35 -5.90
CA PHE A 342 -16.02 31.82 -4.52
C PHE A 342 -14.88 32.84 -4.42
N LEU A 343 -13.79 32.64 -5.18
CA LEU A 343 -12.68 33.58 -5.21
C LEU A 343 -13.08 34.92 -5.84
N ILE A 344 -13.80 34.90 -6.96
CA ILE A 344 -14.22 36.12 -7.67
C ILE A 344 -15.18 36.95 -6.81
N ASN A 345 -16.08 36.29 -6.07
CA ASN A 345 -17.06 36.96 -5.20
C ASN A 345 -16.52 37.31 -3.80
N LEU A 346 -15.27 36.97 -3.48
CA LEU A 346 -14.66 37.33 -2.20
C LEU A 346 -14.44 38.84 -2.14
N ASP A 347 -14.70 39.46 -0.98
CA ASP A 347 -14.46 40.90 -0.78
C ASP A 347 -13.03 41.31 -1.18
N LEU A 348 -12.89 42.42 -1.91
CA LEU A 348 -11.61 42.89 -2.44
C LEU A 348 -10.55 43.10 -1.36
N ARG A 349 -10.95 43.53 -0.14
CA ARG A 349 -10.00 43.69 0.97
C ARG A 349 -9.51 42.35 1.47
N LEU A 350 -10.36 41.32 1.48
CA LEU A 350 -9.95 39.95 1.83
C LEU A 350 -9.06 39.35 0.73
N GLN A 351 -9.36 39.60 -0.55
CA GLN A 351 -8.48 39.20 -1.65
C GLN A 351 -7.09 39.85 -1.52
N HIS A 352 -7.03 41.14 -1.18
CA HIS A 352 -5.77 41.83 -0.92
C HIS A 352 -5.03 41.22 0.29
N THR A 353 -5.75 41.01 1.40
CA THR A 353 -5.19 40.55 2.68
C THR A 353 -4.60 39.13 2.58
N TYR A 354 -5.33 38.19 1.99
CA TYR A 354 -4.89 36.79 1.96
C TYR A 354 -4.10 36.42 0.70
N PHE A 355 -4.33 37.13 -0.41
CA PHE A 355 -3.77 36.75 -1.72
C PHE A 355 -2.88 37.81 -2.35
N ASN A 356 -2.63 38.95 -1.71
CA ASN A 356 -1.83 40.04 -2.28
C ASN A 356 -2.35 40.55 -3.64
N VAL A 357 -3.67 40.45 -3.89
CA VAL A 357 -4.31 41.05 -5.06
C VAL A 357 -4.20 42.57 -4.95
N LYS A 358 -3.77 43.23 -6.02
CA LYS A 358 -3.69 44.70 -6.03
C LYS A 358 -5.10 45.28 -5.98
N LEU A 359 -5.34 46.20 -5.06
CA LEU A 359 -6.49 47.07 -5.11
C LEU A 359 -6.19 48.12 -6.18
N ASP A 360 -6.97 48.16 -7.26
CA ASP A 360 -6.90 49.30 -8.16
C ASP A 360 -7.24 50.58 -7.37
N PRO A 361 -6.49 51.69 -7.59
CA PRO A 361 -6.59 52.91 -6.78
C PRO A 361 -7.93 53.64 -6.89
#